data_AF-A0A9X4R6L2-F1
#
_entry.id   AF-A0A9X4R6L2-F1
#
_cell.length_a   1.000
_cell.length_b   1.000
_cell.length_c   1.000
_cell.angle_alpha   90.00
_cell.angle_beta   90.00
_cell.angle_gamma   90.00
#
_symmetry.space_group_name_H-M   'P 1'
#
loop_
_entity.id
_entity.type
_entity.pdbx_description
1 polymer ?
#
loop_
_entity_poly.entity_id
_entity_poly.type
_entity_poly.pdbx_seq_one_letter_code
_entity_poly.pdbx_strand_id
1 'polypeptide(L)'
;MRPLLLLLATLLLAGCASAPKFTVDDGRKVDEPLLAGMRAYGAGERLIRPAIARSAALQDRDCDKQWELPFAVATSAGWSPDDRVAWVRALQVDERLTVIAVTQDSPLPMGTRLNRIGAQASDDGERLLEWLAEARDAGRPFHVGTAAGQDALVAPFEVCRGYTRFAPPNTPQLQDYHWLLSLHPLALTEAEPTPDEALWLVLWTQGLSEEGGARMKTYHYAIKIAGTLYNLATLASGVKAAAMAADAALSAAKNAAANVASDILRQQLIEQGKALAAQRIRDGLADAAQQISRQQVLNLMQAAAANRGSLGGISRIAATVFERADAWAFARMAALGAPPLAGFTLHQKLVERSLYANAFLFDADRLAALNKLAAARGFEAEVTAILGGFRADTLLAEIGAMPLASVQARFSFDSADDPGAGRFSRGLVDAMLELPTESAPRKK
;
A
#
# COMPACT_ATOMS: atom_id res chain seq x y z
N MET A 1 64.68 -1.68 -1.71
CA MET A 1 63.60 -1.22 -2.62
C MET A 1 62.62 -2.32 -3.01
N ARG A 2 63.07 -3.50 -3.46
CA ARG A 2 62.20 -4.67 -3.75
C ARG A 2 61.22 -5.12 -2.63
N PRO A 3 61.62 -5.20 -1.35
CA PRO A 3 60.69 -5.64 -0.29
C PRO A 3 59.63 -4.59 0.05
N LEU A 4 59.95 -3.30 -0.15
CA LEU A 4 59.01 -2.19 0.09
C LEU A 4 57.91 -2.14 -0.99
N LEU A 5 58.26 -2.44 -2.25
CA LEU A 5 57.30 -2.55 -3.36
C LEU A 5 56.37 -3.76 -3.21
N LEU A 6 56.87 -4.89 -2.72
CA LEU A 6 56.04 -6.07 -2.43
C LEU A 6 55.07 -5.82 -1.26
N LEU A 7 55.50 -5.11 -0.22
CA LEU A 7 54.62 -4.73 0.89
C LEU A 7 53.53 -3.74 0.45
N LEU A 8 53.86 -2.77 -0.41
CA LEU A 8 52.88 -1.84 -0.97
C LEU A 8 51.85 -2.56 -1.86
N ALA A 9 52.30 -3.53 -2.66
CA ALA A 9 51.43 -4.32 -3.53
C ALA A 9 50.48 -5.25 -2.74
N THR A 10 50.93 -5.85 -1.64
CA THR A 10 50.06 -6.66 -0.77
C THR A 10 49.08 -5.79 0.03
N LEU A 11 49.46 -4.57 0.43
CA LEU A 11 48.55 -3.61 1.07
C LEU A 11 47.48 -3.08 0.10
N LEU A 12 47.82 -2.86 -1.18
CA LEU A 12 46.86 -2.45 -2.22
C LEU A 12 45.88 -3.57 -2.60
N LEU A 13 46.32 -4.84 -2.59
CA LEU A 13 45.45 -5.99 -2.84
C LEU A 13 44.55 -6.33 -1.63
N ALA A 14 45.04 -6.15 -0.40
CA ALA A 14 44.25 -6.33 0.81
C ALA A 14 43.15 -5.26 0.96
N GLY A 15 43.41 -4.02 0.49
CA GLY A 15 42.41 -2.93 0.48
C GLY A 15 41.23 -3.14 -0.46
N CYS A 16 41.37 -4.00 -1.49
CA CYS A 16 40.27 -4.34 -2.40
C CYS A 16 39.40 -5.51 -1.89
N ALA A 17 39.90 -6.30 -0.93
CA ALA A 17 39.20 -7.47 -0.39
C ALA A 17 38.32 -7.17 0.84
N SER A 18 38.48 -5.98 1.44
CA SER A 18 37.78 -5.54 2.66
C SER A 18 36.58 -4.62 2.40
N ALA A 19 36.25 -4.33 1.13
CA ALA A 19 35.01 -3.63 0.80
C ALA A 19 33.80 -4.54 1.06
N PRO A 20 32.68 -4.01 1.61
CA PRO A 20 31.46 -4.78 1.77
C PRO A 20 31.02 -5.35 0.41
N LYS A 21 30.86 -6.67 0.35
CA LYS A 21 30.35 -7.36 -0.85
C LYS A 21 28.84 -7.21 -0.87
N PHE A 22 28.35 -6.39 -1.79
CA PHE A 22 26.92 -6.25 -2.07
C PHE A 22 26.46 -7.35 -3.01
N THR A 23 25.19 -7.75 -2.87
CA THR A 23 24.57 -8.76 -3.73
C THR A 23 24.52 -8.26 -5.18
N VAL A 24 24.83 -9.17 -6.10
CA VAL A 24 24.69 -8.96 -7.55
C VAL A 24 23.81 -10.05 -8.13
N ASP A 25 23.16 -9.78 -9.25
CA ASP A 25 22.44 -10.82 -9.99
C ASP A 25 23.45 -11.76 -10.66
N ASP A 26 23.54 -12.98 -10.16
CA ASP A 26 24.44 -14.02 -10.66
C ASP A 26 23.74 -15.05 -11.54
N GLY A 27 22.50 -14.77 -11.96
CA GLY A 27 21.71 -15.63 -12.83
C GLY A 27 21.13 -16.86 -12.15
N ARG A 28 21.26 -17.01 -10.82
CA ARG A 28 20.62 -18.12 -10.11
C ARG A 28 19.10 -18.05 -10.22
N LYS A 29 18.45 -19.21 -10.06
CA LYS A 29 16.99 -19.28 -9.97
C LYS A 29 16.52 -18.56 -8.71
N VAL A 30 15.47 -17.75 -8.84
CA VAL A 30 14.82 -17.05 -7.72
C VAL A 30 13.35 -17.48 -7.62
N ASP A 31 12.70 -17.12 -6.54
CA ASP A 31 11.25 -17.26 -6.40
C ASP A 31 10.54 -16.30 -7.37
N GLU A 32 9.90 -16.86 -8.40
CA GLU A 32 9.21 -16.09 -9.45
C GLU A 32 8.00 -15.29 -8.93
N PRO A 33 7.12 -15.86 -8.07
CA PRO A 33 6.08 -15.08 -7.39
C PRO A 33 6.63 -13.86 -6.64
N LEU A 34 7.69 -14.03 -5.85
CA LEU A 34 8.31 -12.94 -5.11
C LEU A 34 8.92 -11.89 -6.06
N LEU A 35 9.61 -12.34 -7.11
CA LEU A 35 10.17 -11.45 -8.14
C LEU A 35 9.08 -10.62 -8.83
N ALA A 36 7.94 -11.24 -9.15
CA ALA A 36 6.77 -10.53 -9.70
C ALA A 36 6.21 -9.52 -8.70
N GLY A 37 6.09 -9.89 -7.42
CA GLY A 37 5.68 -8.99 -6.33
C GLY A 37 6.61 -7.79 -6.19
N MET A 38 7.94 -7.97 -6.30
CA MET A 38 8.91 -6.87 -6.23
C MET A 38 8.79 -5.91 -7.42
N ARG A 39 8.56 -6.44 -8.62
CA ARG A 39 8.31 -5.63 -9.83
C ARG A 39 7.03 -4.81 -9.67
N ALA A 40 5.95 -5.44 -9.21
CA ALA A 40 4.68 -4.79 -8.92
C ALA A 40 4.85 -3.70 -7.85
N TYR A 41 5.58 -3.98 -6.78
CA TYR A 41 5.86 -3.01 -5.70
C TYR A 41 6.58 -1.77 -6.24
N GLY A 42 7.66 -1.96 -7.00
CA GLY A 42 8.36 -0.83 -7.62
C GLY A 42 7.51 -0.08 -8.65
N ALA A 43 6.67 -0.77 -9.41
CA ALA A 43 5.73 -0.12 -10.33
C ALA A 43 4.69 0.73 -9.56
N GLY A 44 4.17 0.21 -8.45
CA GLY A 44 3.27 0.92 -7.56
C GLY A 44 3.89 2.17 -6.97
N GLU A 45 5.09 2.08 -6.38
CA GLU A 45 5.80 3.25 -5.83
C GLU A 45 6.04 4.32 -6.91
N ARG A 46 6.43 3.92 -8.13
CA ARG A 46 6.61 4.85 -9.26
C ARG A 46 5.30 5.49 -9.73
N LEU A 47 4.19 4.77 -9.64
CA LEU A 47 2.87 5.26 -10.00
C LEU A 47 2.37 6.32 -9.00
N ILE A 48 2.48 6.05 -7.70
CA ILE A 48 1.90 6.94 -6.67
C ILE A 48 2.80 8.10 -6.30
N ARG A 49 4.13 8.02 -6.48
CA ARG A 49 5.05 9.08 -6.04
C ARG A 49 4.73 10.45 -6.67
N PRO A 50 4.50 10.56 -8.00
CA PRO A 50 4.05 11.82 -8.60
C PRO A 50 2.64 12.22 -8.15
N ALA A 51 1.73 11.26 -7.92
CA ALA A 51 0.38 11.52 -7.44
C ALA A 51 0.35 12.13 -6.03
N ILE A 52 1.23 11.65 -5.14
CA ILE A 52 1.44 12.23 -3.80
C ILE A 52 1.87 13.70 -3.91
N ALA A 53 2.85 14.01 -4.75
CA ALA A 53 3.27 15.39 -4.99
C ALA A 53 2.15 16.26 -5.60
N ARG A 54 1.38 15.72 -6.55
CA ARG A 54 0.19 16.40 -7.11
C ARG A 54 -0.85 16.71 -6.02
N SER A 55 -1.08 15.81 -5.07
CA SER A 55 -2.02 16.05 -3.96
C SER A 55 -1.58 17.22 -3.06
N ALA A 56 -0.27 17.44 -2.89
CA ALA A 56 0.27 18.55 -2.11
C ALA A 56 -0.12 19.92 -2.67
N ALA A 57 -0.34 20.02 -3.99
CA ALA A 57 -0.73 21.27 -4.66
C ALA A 57 -2.10 21.81 -4.18
N LEU A 58 -2.94 20.97 -3.57
CA LEU A 58 -4.19 21.43 -2.93
C LEU A 58 -3.94 22.42 -1.80
N GLN A 59 -2.82 22.26 -1.07
CA GLN A 59 -2.59 22.96 0.20
C GLN A 59 -3.83 22.90 1.12
N ASP A 60 -4.48 21.73 1.15
CA ASP A 60 -5.82 21.55 1.73
C ASP A 60 -5.83 21.94 3.21
N ARG A 61 -6.66 22.91 3.59
CA ARG A 61 -6.70 23.40 4.99
C ARG A 61 -7.55 22.52 5.90
N ASP A 62 -8.33 21.61 5.32
CA ASP A 62 -9.33 20.82 6.04
C ASP A 62 -8.80 19.44 6.45
N CYS A 63 -7.47 19.24 6.46
CA CYS A 63 -6.83 17.96 6.80
C CYS A 63 -5.64 18.14 7.73
N ASP A 64 -5.41 17.15 8.59
CA ASP A 64 -4.16 17.03 9.32
C ASP A 64 -3.00 16.75 8.36
N LYS A 65 -1.81 17.27 8.67
CA LYS A 65 -0.64 17.21 7.78
C LYS A 65 0.33 16.08 8.12
N GLN A 66 0.99 15.60 7.08
CA GLN A 66 2.15 14.70 7.15
C GLN A 66 3.21 15.14 6.13
N TRP A 67 4.46 14.75 6.38
CA TRP A 67 5.59 15.05 5.51
C TRP A 67 5.89 13.87 4.59
N GLU A 68 6.04 14.15 3.29
CA GLU A 68 6.48 13.17 2.29
C GLU A 68 7.83 13.56 1.69
N LEU A 69 8.53 12.54 1.17
CA LEU A 69 9.77 12.73 0.42
C LEU A 69 9.49 12.78 -1.08
N PRO A 70 10.30 13.53 -1.86
CA PRO A 70 10.21 13.57 -3.31
C PRO A 70 10.68 12.26 -3.98
N PHE A 71 11.01 11.23 -3.19
CA PHE A 71 11.40 9.93 -3.68
C PHE A 71 10.99 8.82 -2.71
N ALA A 72 10.95 7.58 -3.21
CA ALA A 72 10.85 6.37 -2.41
C ALA A 72 12.17 5.59 -2.48
N VAL A 73 12.49 4.87 -1.42
CA VAL A 73 13.70 4.06 -1.30
C VAL A 73 13.37 2.62 -0.92
N ALA A 74 14.25 1.70 -1.26
CA ALA A 74 14.22 0.32 -0.78
C ALA A 74 15.64 -0.19 -0.51
N THR A 75 15.73 -1.26 0.28
CA THR A 75 16.96 -2.01 0.53
C THR A 75 16.63 -3.49 0.61
N SER A 76 17.54 -4.34 0.13
CA SER A 76 17.48 -5.79 0.32
C SER A 76 18.18 -6.23 1.61
N ALA A 77 18.64 -5.28 2.44
CA ALA A 77 19.31 -5.57 3.70
C ALA A 77 18.43 -6.50 4.56
N GLY A 78 19.06 -7.53 5.11
CA GLY A 78 18.39 -8.48 5.98
C GLY A 78 17.43 -9.48 5.30
N TRP A 79 17.21 -9.43 3.99
CA TRP A 79 16.56 -10.54 3.26
C TRP A 79 17.50 -11.75 3.14
N SER A 80 16.96 -12.92 2.82
CA SER A 80 17.77 -14.12 2.56
C SER A 80 18.65 -13.92 1.32
N PRO A 81 19.80 -14.61 1.19
CA PRO A 81 20.71 -14.42 0.05
C PRO A 81 20.02 -14.56 -1.32
N ASP A 82 19.09 -15.50 -1.47
CA ASP A 82 18.38 -15.71 -2.73
C ASP A 82 17.32 -14.62 -2.99
N ASP A 83 16.63 -14.15 -1.95
CA ASP A 83 15.67 -13.05 -2.06
C ASP A 83 16.36 -11.73 -2.40
N ARG A 84 17.60 -11.52 -1.93
CA ARG A 84 18.40 -10.34 -2.32
C ARG A 84 18.68 -10.34 -3.82
N VAL A 85 18.96 -11.51 -4.41
CA VAL A 85 19.12 -11.60 -5.87
C VAL A 85 17.81 -11.24 -6.58
N ALA A 86 16.64 -11.63 -6.03
CA ALA A 86 15.35 -11.20 -6.57
C ALA A 86 15.17 -9.67 -6.50
N TRP A 87 15.58 -9.01 -5.41
CA TRP A 87 15.57 -7.55 -5.29
C TRP A 87 16.47 -6.85 -6.33
N VAL A 88 17.69 -7.36 -6.51
CA VAL A 88 18.63 -6.84 -7.52
C VAL A 88 18.04 -7.02 -8.92
N ARG A 89 17.47 -8.19 -9.21
CA ARG A 89 16.87 -8.50 -10.52
C ARG A 89 15.63 -7.68 -10.82
N ALA A 90 14.76 -7.44 -9.82
CA ALA A 90 13.51 -6.72 -10.01
C ALA A 90 13.72 -5.21 -10.11
N LEU A 91 14.55 -4.64 -9.22
CA LEU A 91 14.61 -3.20 -8.97
C LEU A 91 16.03 -2.63 -8.91
N GLN A 92 17.07 -3.45 -9.15
CA GLN A 92 18.47 -3.07 -8.96
C GLN A 92 18.80 -2.64 -7.52
N VAL A 93 18.05 -3.19 -6.56
CA VAL A 93 18.19 -2.92 -5.14
C VAL A 93 19.05 -4.01 -4.50
N ASP A 94 20.18 -3.60 -3.94
CA ASP A 94 21.01 -4.44 -3.08
C ASP A 94 20.85 -4.01 -1.60
N GLU A 95 21.77 -4.39 -0.73
CA GLU A 95 21.69 -4.07 0.71
C GLU A 95 21.81 -2.57 1.00
N ARG A 96 22.26 -1.75 0.04
CA ARG A 96 22.30 -0.30 0.20
C ARG A 96 20.93 0.32 0.00
N LEU A 97 20.67 1.39 0.73
CA LEU A 97 19.45 2.15 0.56
C LEU A 97 19.42 2.80 -0.82
N THR A 98 18.47 2.40 -1.68
CA THR A 98 18.44 2.72 -3.10
C THR A 98 17.14 3.41 -3.47
N VAL A 99 17.20 4.50 -4.25
CA VAL A 99 16.02 5.23 -4.74
C VAL A 99 15.30 4.43 -5.83
N ILE A 100 14.01 4.12 -5.62
CA ILE A 100 13.21 3.27 -6.52
C ILE A 100 12.06 4.01 -7.24
N ALA A 101 11.69 5.19 -6.75
CA ALA A 101 10.69 6.07 -7.35
C ALA A 101 10.98 7.52 -7.02
N VAL A 102 10.57 8.45 -7.89
CA VAL A 102 10.85 9.89 -7.77
C VAL A 102 9.65 10.72 -8.21
N THR A 103 9.53 11.93 -7.66
CA THR A 103 8.71 13.00 -8.23
C THR A 103 9.51 13.71 -9.34
N GLN A 104 8.85 14.58 -10.11
CA GLN A 104 9.49 15.38 -11.15
C GLN A 104 10.64 16.25 -10.61
N ASP A 105 10.47 16.79 -9.40
CA ASP A 105 11.42 17.73 -8.78
C ASP A 105 12.38 17.05 -7.79
N SER A 106 12.50 15.71 -7.85
CA SER A 106 13.41 14.99 -6.96
C SER A 106 14.87 15.40 -7.22
N PRO A 107 15.63 15.79 -6.19
CA PRO A 107 17.06 16.10 -6.34
C PRO A 107 17.92 14.83 -6.51
N LEU A 108 17.33 13.64 -6.30
CA LEU A 108 17.99 12.35 -6.45
C LEU A 108 17.35 11.58 -7.60
N PRO A 109 18.12 11.12 -8.61
CA PRO A 109 17.60 10.27 -9.66
C PRO A 109 17.30 8.86 -9.15
N MET A 110 16.45 8.13 -9.87
CA MET A 110 16.23 6.70 -9.63
C MET A 110 17.54 5.91 -9.73
N GLY A 111 17.65 4.86 -8.91
CA GLY A 111 18.85 4.02 -8.81
C GLY A 111 19.97 4.61 -7.96
N THR A 112 19.80 5.84 -7.45
CA THR A 112 20.80 6.45 -6.56
C THR A 112 20.90 5.67 -5.27
N ARG A 113 22.13 5.33 -4.87
CA ARG A 113 22.42 4.63 -3.61
C ARG A 113 22.87 5.63 -2.56
N LEU A 114 22.23 5.59 -1.40
CA LEU A 114 22.45 6.52 -0.30
C LEU A 114 23.42 5.89 0.71
N ASN A 115 24.30 6.71 1.27
CA ASN A 115 25.23 6.30 2.32
C ASN A 115 25.26 7.26 3.52
N ARG A 116 24.51 8.37 3.45
CA ARG A 116 24.44 9.38 4.51
C ARG A 116 23.11 10.11 4.53
N ILE A 117 22.53 10.27 5.72
CA ILE A 117 21.36 11.12 5.99
C ILE A 117 21.78 12.18 7.02
N GLY A 118 21.74 13.46 6.63
CA GLY A 118 22.26 14.56 7.43
C GLY A 118 23.74 14.37 7.80
N ALA A 119 24.04 14.40 9.10
CA ALA A 119 25.39 14.15 9.61
C ALA A 119 25.74 12.66 9.77
N GLN A 120 24.77 11.75 9.58
CA GLN A 120 24.90 10.33 9.92
C GLN A 120 25.20 9.50 8.67
N ALA A 121 26.35 8.83 8.63
CA ALA A 121 26.75 7.93 7.54
C ALA A 121 26.67 6.46 7.98
N SER A 122 26.26 5.59 7.07
CA SER A 122 26.23 4.15 7.30
C SER A 122 26.20 3.37 5.98
N ASP A 123 26.75 2.16 5.99
CA ASP A 123 26.55 1.17 4.93
C ASP A 123 25.36 0.23 5.22
N ASP A 124 24.71 0.39 6.38
CA ASP A 124 23.53 -0.36 6.79
C ASP A 124 22.26 0.32 6.25
N GLY A 125 21.64 -0.30 5.23
CA GLY A 125 20.45 0.21 4.58
C GLY A 125 19.23 0.35 5.49
N GLU A 126 19.06 -0.53 6.48
CA GLU A 126 17.93 -0.44 7.44
C GLU A 126 18.12 0.77 8.37
N ARG A 127 19.35 0.99 8.85
CA ARG A 127 19.66 2.15 9.70
C ARG A 127 19.50 3.48 8.96
N LEU A 128 19.96 3.55 7.71
CA LEU A 128 19.74 4.74 6.88
C LEU A 128 18.26 5.01 6.66
N LEU A 129 17.45 3.97 6.55
CA LEU A 129 16.02 4.06 6.30
C LEU A 129 15.23 4.58 7.53
N GLU A 130 15.68 4.23 8.73
CA GLU A 130 15.21 4.81 10.00
C GLU A 130 15.54 6.30 10.07
N TRP A 131 16.81 6.67 9.87
CA TRP A 131 17.22 8.09 9.89
C TRP A 131 16.53 8.92 8.81
N LEU A 132 16.28 8.35 7.63
CA LEU A 132 15.55 9.01 6.57
C LEU A 132 14.09 9.28 6.97
N ALA A 133 13.44 8.35 7.68
CA ALA A 133 12.09 8.55 8.19
C ALA A 133 12.04 9.66 9.26
N GLU A 134 13.01 9.68 10.18
CA GLU A 134 13.15 10.76 11.17
C GLU A 134 13.37 12.13 10.51
N ALA A 135 14.26 12.19 9.51
CA ALA A 135 14.56 13.42 8.78
C ALA A 135 13.36 13.94 7.98
N ARG A 136 12.58 13.03 7.36
CA ARG A 136 11.31 13.37 6.70
C ARG A 136 10.34 13.99 7.68
N ASP A 137 10.11 13.34 8.82
CA ASP A 137 9.09 13.77 9.79
C ASP A 137 9.45 15.04 10.53
N ALA A 138 10.74 15.39 10.59
CA ALA A 138 11.20 16.69 11.05
C ALA A 138 10.77 17.85 10.15
N GLY A 139 10.35 17.58 8.91
CA GLY A 139 9.75 18.55 7.98
C GLY A 139 10.69 19.65 7.50
N ARG A 140 12.00 19.52 7.73
CA ARG A 140 13.01 20.53 7.40
C ARG A 140 13.96 20.01 6.34
N PRO A 141 14.48 20.86 5.44
CA PRO A 141 15.48 20.43 4.47
C PRO A 141 16.71 19.80 5.13
N PHE A 142 17.23 18.72 4.55
CA PHE A 142 18.39 18.00 5.04
C PHE A 142 19.27 17.48 3.89
N HIS A 143 20.56 17.29 4.16
CA HIS A 143 21.51 16.78 3.18
C HIS A 143 21.46 15.26 3.09
N VAL A 144 21.54 14.71 1.89
CA VAL A 144 21.65 13.28 1.62
C VAL A 144 22.92 13.03 0.80
N GLY A 145 23.82 12.22 1.36
CA GLY A 145 25.02 11.77 0.68
C GLY A 145 24.77 10.49 -0.12
N THR A 146 25.38 10.41 -1.29
CA THR A 146 25.29 9.24 -2.19
C THR A 146 26.59 8.45 -2.19
N ALA A 147 26.50 7.16 -2.52
CA ALA A 147 27.66 6.29 -2.71
C ALA A 147 28.57 6.76 -3.87
N ALA A 148 28.08 7.62 -4.76
CA ALA A 148 28.87 8.26 -5.83
C ALA A 148 29.61 9.52 -5.36
N GLY A 149 29.51 9.88 -4.08
CA GLY A 149 30.14 11.07 -3.50
C GLY A 149 29.37 12.37 -3.73
N GLN A 150 28.15 12.30 -4.28
CA GLN A 150 27.28 13.47 -4.41
C GLN A 150 26.59 13.78 -3.09
N ASP A 151 26.24 15.05 -2.90
CA ASP A 151 25.48 15.53 -1.77
C ASP A 151 24.29 16.34 -2.29
N ALA A 152 23.09 15.95 -1.91
CA ALA A 152 21.85 16.54 -2.38
C ALA A 152 21.06 17.13 -1.21
N LEU A 153 20.60 18.38 -1.36
CA LEU A 153 19.66 18.98 -0.42
C LEU A 153 18.25 18.45 -0.72
N VAL A 154 17.68 17.72 0.22
CA VAL A 154 16.33 17.16 0.13
C VAL A 154 15.39 17.98 1.00
N ALA A 155 14.28 18.43 0.42
CA ALA A 155 13.21 19.10 1.15
C ALA A 155 11.97 18.20 1.19
N PRO A 156 11.52 17.75 2.38
CA PRO A 156 10.19 17.18 2.55
C PRO A 156 9.10 18.18 2.15
N PHE A 157 7.94 17.67 1.74
CA PHE A 157 6.77 18.49 1.43
C PHE A 157 5.52 18.00 2.16
N GLU A 158 4.61 18.92 2.46
CA GLU A 158 3.39 18.60 3.22
C GLU A 158 2.30 18.04 2.33
N VAL A 159 1.64 17.00 2.82
CA VAL A 159 0.42 16.41 2.25
C VAL A 159 -0.62 16.22 3.36
N CYS A 160 -1.86 15.96 2.99
CA CYS A 160 -2.82 15.45 3.96
C CYS A 160 -2.37 14.09 4.51
N ARG A 161 -2.66 13.85 5.78
CA ARG A 161 -2.36 12.59 6.47
C ARG A 161 -3.01 11.42 5.74
N GLY A 162 -2.32 10.27 5.78
CA GLY A 162 -2.76 9.03 5.18
C GLY A 162 -1.76 8.63 4.10
N TYR A 163 -0.60 8.12 4.53
CA TYR A 163 0.39 7.61 3.59
C TYR A 163 -0.24 6.55 2.68
N THR A 164 -0.09 6.71 1.37
CA THR A 164 -0.48 5.68 0.40
C THR A 164 0.72 4.79 0.15
N ARG A 165 0.61 3.49 0.42
CA ARG A 165 1.66 2.51 0.13
C ARG A 165 1.03 1.25 -0.44
N PHE A 166 1.88 0.38 -0.97
CA PHE A 166 1.47 -0.94 -1.43
C PHE A 166 1.90 -2.03 -0.45
N ALA A 167 1.21 -3.15 -0.54
CA ALA A 167 1.53 -4.37 0.18
C ALA A 167 2.99 -4.80 -0.08
N PRO A 168 3.67 -5.37 0.92
CA PRO A 168 5.01 -5.91 0.75
C PRO A 168 5.05 -7.02 -0.33
N PRO A 169 6.17 -7.17 -1.08
CA PRO A 169 6.29 -8.17 -2.16
C PRO A 169 6.02 -9.63 -1.76
N ASN A 170 6.31 -10.01 -0.52
CA ASN A 170 6.07 -11.37 0.00
C ASN A 170 4.60 -11.60 0.42
N THR A 171 3.82 -10.53 0.59
CA THR A 171 2.40 -10.59 0.97
C THR A 171 1.53 -9.73 0.05
N PRO A 172 1.56 -9.97 -1.28
CA PRO A 172 1.04 -9.04 -2.29
C PRO A 172 -0.48 -8.78 -2.20
N GLN A 173 -1.24 -9.66 -1.54
CA GLN A 173 -2.69 -9.53 -1.37
C GLN A 173 -3.08 -8.76 -0.10
N LEU A 174 -2.10 -8.40 0.75
CA LEU A 174 -2.39 -7.72 2.01
C LEU A 174 -3.10 -6.39 1.75
N GLN A 175 -4.15 -6.15 2.54
CA GLN A 175 -4.85 -4.89 2.61
C GLN A 175 -4.92 -4.47 4.07
N ASP A 176 -4.48 -3.24 4.37
CA ASP A 176 -4.58 -2.69 5.70
C ASP A 176 -4.81 -1.18 5.64
N TYR A 177 -5.89 -0.73 6.24
CA TYR A 177 -6.43 0.62 6.13
C TYR A 177 -6.42 1.26 7.52
N HIS A 178 -5.49 2.21 7.71
CA HIS A 178 -5.26 2.88 8.98
C HIS A 178 -5.17 4.40 8.76
N TRP A 179 -5.49 5.20 9.79
CA TRP A 179 -5.51 6.67 9.68
C TRP A 179 -4.13 7.31 9.47
N LEU A 180 -3.04 6.56 9.61
CA LEU A 180 -1.68 7.07 9.36
C LEU A 180 -1.17 6.67 7.98
N LEU A 181 -1.59 5.50 7.50
CA LEU A 181 -1.01 4.77 6.39
C LEU A 181 -2.03 3.74 5.93
N SER A 182 -2.23 3.61 4.62
CA SER A 182 -2.95 2.49 4.04
C SER A 182 -2.05 1.68 3.11
N LEU A 183 -2.15 0.36 3.22
CA LEU A 183 -1.52 -0.64 2.38
C LEU A 183 -2.55 -1.16 1.39
N HIS A 184 -2.33 -0.84 0.11
CA HIS A 184 -3.13 -1.33 -1.00
C HIS A 184 -2.51 -2.60 -1.59
N PRO A 185 -3.30 -3.57 -2.07
CA PRO A 185 -2.75 -4.82 -2.56
C PRO A 185 -2.00 -4.58 -3.87
N LEU A 186 -0.95 -5.35 -4.13
CA LEU A 186 -0.09 -5.18 -5.32
C LEU A 186 -0.82 -5.45 -6.63
N ALA A 187 -1.88 -6.26 -6.58
CA ALA A 187 -2.77 -6.52 -7.70
C ALA A 187 -3.37 -5.22 -8.30
N LEU A 188 -3.47 -4.14 -7.53
CA LEU A 188 -3.92 -2.83 -8.04
C LEU A 188 -3.02 -2.28 -9.14
N THR A 189 -1.72 -2.63 -9.15
CA THR A 189 -0.78 -2.21 -10.20
C THR A 189 -1.00 -2.96 -11.51
N GLU A 190 -1.57 -4.17 -11.44
CA GLU A 190 -1.97 -4.95 -12.62
C GLU A 190 -3.16 -4.32 -13.34
N ALA A 191 -3.88 -3.39 -12.70
CA ALA A 191 -4.92 -2.60 -13.35
C ALA A 191 -4.37 -1.54 -14.32
N GLU A 192 -3.05 -1.34 -14.33
CA GLU A 192 -2.37 -0.25 -15.05
C GLU A 192 -3.08 1.11 -14.83
N PRO A 193 -3.14 1.59 -13.58
CA PRO A 193 -3.78 2.87 -13.31
C PRO A 193 -3.08 4.01 -14.05
N THR A 194 -3.86 4.94 -14.58
CA THR A 194 -3.37 6.20 -15.15
C THR A 194 -2.85 7.14 -14.04
N PRO A 195 -2.13 8.21 -14.38
CA PRO A 195 -1.72 9.21 -13.38
C PRO A 195 -2.89 9.85 -12.60
N ASP A 196 -4.07 9.98 -13.21
CA ASP A 196 -5.25 10.54 -12.54
C ASP A 196 -5.96 9.51 -11.66
N GLU A 197 -5.95 8.24 -12.06
CA GLU A 197 -6.39 7.15 -11.19
C GLU A 197 -5.45 7.02 -10.00
N ALA A 198 -4.13 7.10 -10.20
CA ALA A 198 -3.15 7.16 -9.10
C ALA A 198 -3.38 8.34 -8.15
N LEU A 199 -3.76 9.51 -8.68
CA LEU A 199 -4.16 10.65 -7.84
C LEU A 199 -5.43 10.35 -7.05
N TRP A 200 -6.43 9.68 -7.66
CA TRP A 200 -7.60 9.20 -6.95
C TRP A 200 -7.23 8.25 -5.80
N LEU A 201 -6.33 7.28 -6.01
CA LEU A 201 -5.85 6.38 -4.94
C LEU A 201 -5.30 7.16 -3.74
N VAL A 202 -4.48 8.18 -4.02
CA VAL A 202 -3.85 9.02 -2.98
C VAL A 202 -4.89 9.84 -2.23
N LEU A 203 -5.74 10.58 -2.96
CA LEU A 203 -6.77 11.42 -2.35
C LEU A 203 -7.80 10.60 -1.58
N TRP A 204 -8.13 9.40 -2.07
CA TRP A 204 -9.00 8.46 -1.36
C TRP A 204 -8.36 7.99 -0.05
N THR A 205 -7.07 7.67 -0.07
CA THR A 205 -6.33 7.27 1.14
C THR A 205 -6.30 8.40 2.18
N GLN A 206 -6.09 9.63 1.73
CA GLN A 206 -6.15 10.82 2.58
C GLN A 206 -7.56 11.03 3.14
N GLY A 207 -8.59 10.92 2.29
CA GLY A 207 -9.99 11.02 2.70
C GLY A 207 -10.37 9.95 3.71
N LEU A 208 -9.89 8.71 3.56
CA LEU A 208 -10.09 7.64 4.53
C LEU A 208 -9.48 8.01 5.89
N SER A 209 -8.26 8.56 5.89
CA SER A 209 -7.59 9.05 7.10
C SER A 209 -8.41 10.14 7.80
N GLU A 210 -8.87 11.14 7.06
CA GLU A 210 -9.53 12.30 7.65
C GLU A 210 -10.97 12.00 8.08
N GLU A 211 -11.74 11.30 7.24
CA GLU A 211 -13.14 10.96 7.52
C GLU A 211 -13.30 9.82 8.54
N GLY A 212 -12.34 8.88 8.57
CA GLY A 212 -12.35 7.71 9.44
C GLY A 212 -11.46 7.82 10.67
N GLY A 213 -10.52 8.77 10.69
CA GLY A 213 -9.43 8.82 11.65
C GLY A 213 -9.89 8.88 13.09
N ALA A 214 -10.90 9.70 13.39
CA ALA A 214 -11.46 9.78 14.74
C ALA A 214 -12.02 8.43 15.20
N ARG A 215 -12.79 7.73 14.34
CA ARG A 215 -13.38 6.42 14.66
C ARG A 215 -12.32 5.35 14.85
N MET A 216 -11.34 5.30 13.95
CA MET A 216 -10.23 4.34 14.03
C MET A 216 -9.39 4.57 15.30
N LYS A 217 -9.06 5.83 15.63
CA LYS A 217 -8.36 6.19 16.87
C LYS A 217 -9.17 5.80 18.10
N THR A 218 -10.47 6.10 18.13
CA THR A 218 -11.33 5.73 19.27
C THR A 218 -11.36 4.21 19.47
N TYR A 219 -11.53 3.43 18.41
CA TYR A 219 -11.49 1.97 18.51
C TYR A 219 -10.12 1.49 19.01
N HIS A 220 -9.03 1.98 18.42
CA HIS A 220 -7.66 1.67 18.83
C HIS A 220 -7.41 1.91 20.32
N TYR A 221 -7.79 3.08 20.83
CA TYR A 221 -7.57 3.42 22.24
C TYR A 221 -8.57 2.74 23.18
N ALA A 222 -9.79 2.43 22.73
CA ALA A 222 -10.79 1.74 23.54
C ALA A 222 -10.41 0.27 23.80
N ILE A 223 -9.78 -0.41 22.84
CA ILE A 223 -9.36 -1.81 22.99
C ILE A 223 -8.00 -1.98 23.70
N LYS A 224 -7.27 -0.89 23.99
CA LYS A 224 -6.06 -0.89 24.82
C LYS A 224 -6.43 -0.93 26.31
N ILE A 225 -6.79 -2.12 26.79
CA ILE A 225 -7.00 -2.38 28.21
C ILE A 225 -5.66 -2.22 28.97
N ALA A 226 -5.58 -1.20 29.83
CA ALA A 226 -4.61 -1.04 30.92
C ALA A 226 -3.15 -1.51 30.65
N GLY A 227 -2.38 -0.72 29.90
CA GLY A 227 -0.93 -0.91 29.81
C GLY A 227 -0.28 0.05 28.80
N THR A 228 0.46 1.05 29.33
CA THR A 228 1.60 1.79 28.73
C THR A 228 2.16 1.26 27.40
N LEU A 229 2.57 2.04 26.40
CA LEU A 229 3.14 3.38 26.33
C LEU A 229 2.85 3.99 24.95
N TYR A 230 2.67 5.31 24.90
CA TYR A 230 2.73 6.10 23.67
C TYR A 230 4.16 6.05 23.11
N ASN A 231 4.39 5.24 22.07
CA ASN A 231 5.46 5.48 21.11
C ASN A 231 4.78 5.61 19.74
N LEU A 232 4.27 6.81 19.46
CA LEU A 232 3.99 7.23 18.09
C LEU A 232 5.34 7.47 17.42
N ALA A 233 5.95 6.37 16.96
CA ALA A 233 7.12 6.39 16.13
C ALA A 233 6.80 5.71 14.82
N THR A 234 7.14 6.44 13.78
CA THR A 234 7.16 6.20 12.35
C THR A 234 7.87 4.90 11.95
N LEU A 235 7.29 3.77 12.32
CA LEU A 235 7.91 2.45 12.17
C LEU A 235 6.96 1.65 11.28
N ALA A 236 7.27 1.28 10.05
CA ALA A 236 8.56 1.06 9.45
C ALA A 236 8.57 1.60 8.02
N SER A 237 9.57 2.42 7.73
CA SER A 237 9.92 2.82 6.37
C SER A 237 10.51 1.65 5.55
N GLY A 238 10.77 0.49 6.18
CA GLY A 238 11.30 -0.72 5.57
C GLY A 238 10.26 -1.70 5.07
N VAL A 239 10.32 -2.00 3.76
CA VAL A 239 9.57 -3.09 3.12
C VAL A 239 9.79 -4.41 3.84
N LYS A 240 10.99 -4.63 4.41
CA LYS A 240 11.30 -5.85 5.18
C LYS A 240 10.55 -5.92 6.52
N ALA A 241 10.54 -4.85 7.31
CA ALA A 241 9.82 -4.84 8.58
C ALA A 241 8.32 -5.06 8.35
N ALA A 242 7.76 -4.43 7.32
CA ALA A 242 6.40 -4.69 6.86
C ALA A 242 6.22 -6.14 6.40
N ALA A 243 7.16 -6.69 5.62
CA ALA A 243 7.15 -8.08 5.16
C ALA A 243 7.17 -9.10 6.31
N MET A 244 8.06 -8.93 7.29
CA MET A 244 8.18 -9.81 8.46
C MET A 244 6.94 -9.74 9.36
N ALA A 245 6.42 -8.54 9.59
CA ALA A 245 5.21 -8.37 10.36
C ALA A 245 3.98 -8.89 9.60
N ALA A 246 3.96 -8.82 8.26
CA ALA A 246 2.94 -9.44 7.42
C ALA A 246 2.99 -10.96 7.47
N ASP A 247 4.18 -11.57 7.43
CA ASP A 247 4.36 -13.02 7.58
C ASP A 247 3.92 -13.50 8.96
N ALA A 248 4.23 -12.74 10.00
CA ALA A 248 3.76 -13.01 11.36
C ALA A 248 2.24 -12.85 11.48
N ALA A 249 1.65 -11.85 10.83
CA ALA A 249 0.20 -11.66 10.75
C ALA A 249 -0.49 -12.80 10.02
N LEU A 250 0.01 -13.21 8.85
CA LEU A 250 -0.50 -14.35 8.10
C LEU A 250 -0.40 -15.65 8.89
N SER A 251 0.71 -15.86 9.60
CA SER A 251 0.90 -17.04 10.46
C SER A 251 -0.07 -17.03 11.64
N ALA A 252 -0.26 -15.88 12.29
CA ALA A 252 -1.24 -15.71 13.35
C ALA A 252 -2.68 -15.90 12.85
N ALA A 253 -3.02 -15.37 11.68
CA ALA A 253 -4.31 -15.53 11.04
C ALA A 253 -4.58 -17.00 10.66
N LYS A 254 -3.60 -17.72 10.11
CA LYS A 254 -3.69 -19.17 9.84
C LYS A 254 -3.94 -19.96 11.13
N ASN A 255 -3.23 -19.62 12.21
CA ASN A 255 -3.39 -20.28 13.51
C ASN A 255 -4.73 -19.94 14.18
N ALA A 256 -5.25 -18.72 14.02
CA ALA A 256 -6.56 -18.32 14.53
C ALA A 256 -7.71 -18.93 13.71
N ALA A 257 -7.56 -19.00 12.38
CA ALA A 257 -8.51 -19.67 11.48
C ALA A 257 -8.62 -21.17 11.76
N ALA A 258 -7.53 -21.82 12.23
CA ALA A 258 -7.59 -23.20 12.70
C ALA A 258 -8.43 -23.39 13.98
N ASN A 259 -8.70 -22.33 14.75
CA ASN A 259 -9.42 -22.39 16.02
C ASN A 259 -10.89 -21.87 15.95
N VAL A 260 -11.30 -21.22 14.86
CA VAL A 260 -12.67 -20.69 14.67
C VAL A 260 -13.25 -21.27 13.38
N ALA A 261 -13.77 -22.50 13.50
CA ALA A 261 -14.46 -23.20 12.42
C ALA A 261 -15.85 -22.58 12.18
N SER A 262 -15.92 -21.59 11.30
CA SER A 262 -17.13 -21.24 10.54
C SER A 262 -16.75 -21.02 9.06
N ASP A 263 -16.16 -22.08 8.48
CA ASP A 263 -15.56 -22.11 7.14
C ASP A 263 -16.54 -21.96 5.97
N ILE A 264 -17.85 -22.14 6.18
CA ILE A 264 -18.78 -22.32 5.07
C ILE A 264 -19.02 -21.03 4.27
N LEU A 265 -19.06 -19.86 4.90
CA LEU A 265 -19.38 -18.61 4.18
C LEU A 265 -18.17 -18.00 3.44
N ARG A 266 -16.98 -18.05 4.06
CA ARG A 266 -15.73 -17.54 3.46
C ARG A 266 -15.24 -18.43 2.33
N GLN A 267 -15.24 -19.75 2.51
CA GLN A 267 -14.81 -20.66 1.45
C GLN A 267 -15.78 -20.60 0.26
N GLN A 268 -17.08 -20.51 0.50
CA GLN A 268 -18.06 -20.44 -0.58
C GLN A 268 -17.92 -19.14 -1.41
N LEU A 269 -17.65 -17.99 -0.78
CA LEU A 269 -17.39 -16.73 -1.51
C LEU A 269 -16.05 -16.72 -2.25
N ILE A 270 -14.99 -17.29 -1.64
CA ILE A 270 -13.67 -17.41 -2.28
C ILE A 270 -13.71 -18.40 -3.44
N GLU A 271 -14.38 -19.55 -3.29
CA GLU A 271 -14.54 -20.53 -4.35
C GLU A 271 -15.48 -20.04 -5.46
N GLN A 272 -16.52 -19.26 -5.14
CA GLN A 272 -17.32 -18.58 -6.15
C GLN A 272 -16.52 -17.53 -6.93
N GLY A 273 -15.67 -16.75 -6.24
CA GLY A 273 -14.75 -15.80 -6.88
C GLY A 273 -13.72 -16.49 -7.79
N LYS A 274 -13.14 -17.60 -7.33
CA LYS A 274 -12.21 -18.42 -8.13
C LYS A 274 -12.90 -19.11 -9.30
N ALA A 275 -14.11 -19.63 -9.13
CA ALA A 275 -14.87 -20.26 -10.21
C ALA A 275 -15.21 -19.25 -11.31
N LEU A 276 -15.57 -18.01 -10.94
CA LEU A 276 -15.81 -16.92 -11.88
C LEU A 276 -14.52 -16.51 -12.62
N ALA A 277 -13.39 -16.41 -11.91
CA ALA A 277 -12.09 -16.15 -12.50
C ALA A 277 -11.65 -17.30 -13.46
N ALA A 278 -11.84 -18.56 -13.06
CA ALA A 278 -11.54 -19.74 -13.87
C ALA A 278 -12.47 -19.90 -15.08
N GLN A 279 -13.69 -19.37 -15.02
CA GLN A 279 -14.60 -19.30 -16.17
C GLN A 279 -14.10 -18.26 -17.18
N ARG A 280 -13.67 -17.07 -16.72
CA ARG A 280 -13.08 -16.03 -17.59
C ARG A 280 -11.76 -16.45 -18.24
N ILE A 281 -10.89 -17.20 -17.54
CA ILE A 281 -9.65 -17.74 -18.12
C ILE A 281 -9.96 -18.70 -19.29
N ARG A 282 -11.07 -19.45 -19.21
CA ARG A 282 -11.51 -20.33 -20.30
C ARG A 282 -12.11 -19.57 -21.49
N ASP A 283 -12.68 -18.41 -21.24
CA ASP A 283 -13.32 -17.57 -22.26
C ASP A 283 -12.34 -16.54 -22.90
N GLY A 284 -11.14 -16.37 -22.34
CA GLY A 284 -10.20 -15.27 -22.61
C GLY A 284 -9.31 -15.35 -23.86
N LEU A 285 -9.83 -15.77 -25.02
CA LEU A 285 -9.10 -15.74 -26.30
C LEU A 285 -9.86 -15.05 -27.45
N ALA A 286 -10.81 -14.16 -27.14
CA ALA A 286 -11.46 -13.30 -28.14
C ALA A 286 -11.53 -11.84 -27.68
N ASP A 287 -11.05 -10.93 -28.55
CA ASP A 287 -10.93 -9.49 -28.32
C ASP A 287 -12.27 -8.77 -28.05
N ALA A 288 -12.15 -7.71 -27.23
CA ALA A 288 -12.92 -6.47 -27.15
C ALA A 288 -14.47 -6.51 -27.07
N ALA A 289 -14.97 -5.92 -25.96
CA ALA A 289 -16.35 -5.50 -25.75
C ALA A 289 -17.40 -6.62 -25.60
N GLN A 290 -17.15 -7.63 -24.76
CA GLN A 290 -18.27 -8.36 -24.18
C GLN A 290 -19.00 -7.45 -23.20
N GLN A 291 -20.27 -7.13 -23.50
CA GLN A 291 -21.17 -6.55 -22.52
C GLN A 291 -21.20 -7.46 -21.29
N ILE A 292 -20.77 -6.92 -20.15
CA ILE A 292 -20.84 -7.61 -18.88
C ILE A 292 -22.31 -7.94 -18.63
N SER A 293 -22.62 -9.22 -18.38
CA SER A 293 -24.01 -9.60 -18.13
C SER A 293 -24.48 -9.03 -16.79
N ARG A 294 -25.78 -8.80 -16.63
CA ARG A 294 -26.34 -8.30 -15.36
C ARG A 294 -25.93 -9.16 -14.16
N GLN A 295 -25.93 -10.48 -14.33
CA GLN A 295 -25.48 -11.42 -13.30
C GLN A 295 -24.00 -11.24 -12.93
N GLN A 296 -23.14 -10.92 -13.89
CA GLN A 296 -21.72 -10.66 -13.63
C GLN A 296 -21.53 -9.37 -12.81
N VAL A 297 -22.31 -8.31 -13.11
CA VAL A 297 -22.28 -7.07 -12.30
C VAL A 297 -22.75 -7.34 -10.86
N LEU A 298 -23.79 -8.15 -10.67
CA LEU A 298 -24.26 -8.51 -9.33
C LEU A 298 -23.21 -9.30 -8.54
N ASN A 299 -22.61 -10.32 -9.15
CA ASN A 299 -21.56 -11.12 -8.51
C ASN A 299 -20.34 -10.25 -8.13
N LEU A 300 -19.98 -9.30 -8.99
CA LEU A 300 -18.92 -8.34 -8.74
C LEU A 300 -19.22 -7.47 -7.51
N MET A 301 -20.43 -6.89 -7.43
CA MET A 301 -20.83 -6.05 -6.31
C MET A 301 -20.84 -6.84 -4.99
N GLN A 302 -21.24 -8.12 -5.04
CA GLN A 302 -21.15 -9.03 -3.91
C GLN A 302 -19.70 -9.30 -3.51
N ALA A 303 -18.80 -9.52 -4.48
CA ALA A 303 -17.38 -9.71 -4.21
C ALA A 303 -16.73 -8.45 -3.59
N ALA A 304 -17.10 -7.26 -4.06
CA ALA A 304 -16.66 -5.99 -3.49
C ALA A 304 -17.12 -5.83 -2.03
N ALA A 305 -18.40 -6.11 -1.76
CA ALA A 305 -18.96 -6.08 -0.41
C ALA A 305 -18.30 -7.13 0.51
N ALA A 306 -18.06 -8.34 0.00
CA ALA A 306 -17.37 -9.40 0.73
C ALA A 306 -15.93 -9.03 1.05
N ASN A 307 -15.18 -8.43 0.10
CA ASN A 307 -13.83 -7.94 0.32
C ASN A 307 -13.83 -6.88 1.44
N ARG A 308 -14.71 -5.88 1.35
CA ARG A 308 -14.87 -4.83 2.38
C ARG A 308 -15.24 -5.43 3.75
N GLY A 309 -16.13 -6.42 3.78
CA GLY A 309 -16.56 -7.11 5.00
C GLY A 309 -15.52 -8.07 5.57
N SER A 310 -14.53 -8.50 4.78
CA SER A 310 -13.46 -9.39 5.23
C SER A 310 -12.35 -8.69 6.01
N LEU A 311 -12.32 -7.35 5.99
CA LEU A 311 -11.33 -6.55 6.69
C LEU A 311 -11.45 -6.73 8.22
N GLY A 312 -10.32 -6.97 8.87
CA GLY A 312 -10.22 -7.15 10.32
C GLY A 312 -9.74 -5.90 11.07
N GLY A 313 -9.77 -5.93 12.41
CA GLY A 313 -9.18 -4.91 13.28
C GLY A 313 -9.56 -3.46 12.92
N ILE A 314 -8.57 -2.57 12.87
CA ILE A 314 -8.77 -1.16 12.53
C ILE A 314 -9.29 -1.00 11.08
N SER A 315 -8.87 -1.85 10.16
CA SER A 315 -9.34 -1.85 8.77
C SER A 315 -10.86 -2.05 8.66
N ARG A 316 -11.46 -2.85 9.56
CA ARG A 316 -12.92 -3.00 9.64
C ARG A 316 -13.61 -1.68 9.98
N ILE A 317 -13.01 -0.88 10.86
CA ILE A 317 -13.51 0.45 11.22
C ILE A 317 -13.37 1.42 10.05
N ALA A 318 -12.19 1.41 9.41
CA ALA A 318 -11.92 2.20 8.21
C ALA A 318 -12.94 1.90 7.10
N ALA A 319 -13.30 0.63 6.91
CA ALA A 319 -14.31 0.20 5.96
C ALA A 319 -15.66 0.93 6.12
N THR A 320 -16.02 1.40 7.32
CA THR A 320 -17.29 2.10 7.55
C THR A 320 -17.37 3.49 6.93
N VAL A 321 -16.24 4.06 6.48
CA VAL A 321 -16.17 5.41 5.91
C VAL A 321 -15.71 5.43 4.46
N PHE A 322 -15.65 4.28 3.78
CA PHE A 322 -15.21 4.20 2.38
C PHE A 322 -16.00 5.12 1.43
N GLU A 323 -17.32 5.25 1.63
CA GLU A 323 -18.16 6.18 0.85
C GLU A 323 -17.74 7.65 1.03
N ARG A 324 -17.25 8.02 2.22
CA ARG A 324 -16.80 9.37 2.52
C ARG A 324 -15.41 9.62 1.93
N ALA A 325 -14.55 8.61 1.95
CA ALA A 325 -13.29 8.64 1.24
C ALA A 325 -13.48 8.80 -0.29
N ASP A 326 -14.50 8.16 -0.87
CA ASP A 326 -14.87 8.36 -2.28
C ASP A 326 -15.33 9.80 -2.55
N ALA A 327 -16.22 10.33 -1.70
CA ALA A 327 -16.70 11.70 -1.81
C ALA A 327 -15.56 12.72 -1.64
N TRP A 328 -14.63 12.47 -0.72
CA TRP A 328 -13.43 13.26 -0.51
C TRP A 328 -12.58 13.30 -1.76
N ALA A 329 -12.20 12.13 -2.29
CA ALA A 329 -11.40 12.01 -3.50
C ALA A 329 -12.06 12.72 -4.69
N PHE A 330 -13.35 12.49 -4.91
CA PHE A 330 -14.13 13.13 -5.97
C PHE A 330 -14.08 14.66 -5.89
N ALA A 331 -14.28 15.23 -4.71
CA ALA A 331 -14.25 16.67 -4.52
C ALA A 331 -12.85 17.26 -4.75
N ARG A 332 -11.81 16.59 -4.24
CA ARG A 332 -10.42 17.06 -4.32
C ARG A 332 -9.80 16.89 -5.71
N MET A 333 -10.21 15.86 -6.47
CA MET A 333 -9.84 15.73 -7.89
C MET A 333 -10.28 16.96 -8.66
N ALA A 334 -11.55 17.37 -8.50
CA ALA A 334 -12.07 18.57 -9.15
C ALA A 334 -11.34 19.84 -8.71
N ALA A 335 -10.99 19.97 -7.42
CA ALA A 335 -10.24 21.13 -6.91
C ALA A 335 -8.81 21.21 -7.47
N LEU A 336 -8.20 20.07 -7.83
CA LEU A 336 -6.90 20.01 -8.50
C LEU A 336 -6.99 20.21 -10.03
N GLY A 337 -8.19 20.41 -10.58
CA GLY A 337 -8.40 20.42 -12.03
C GLY A 337 -8.17 19.06 -12.69
N ALA A 338 -8.16 17.97 -11.91
CA ALA A 338 -8.04 16.60 -12.40
C ALA A 338 -9.42 16.00 -12.68
N PRO A 339 -9.54 14.98 -13.56
CA PRO A 339 -10.82 14.34 -13.88
C PRO A 339 -11.49 13.72 -12.64
N PRO A 340 -12.65 14.21 -12.17
CA PRO A 340 -13.28 13.70 -10.95
C PRO A 340 -13.83 12.28 -11.11
N LEU A 341 -13.93 11.78 -12.35
CA LEU A 341 -14.42 10.44 -12.67
C LEU A 341 -13.34 9.35 -12.65
N ALA A 342 -12.09 9.67 -12.30
CA ALA A 342 -11.00 8.69 -12.27
C ALA A 342 -11.30 7.48 -11.36
N GLY A 343 -12.08 7.65 -10.29
CA GLY A 343 -12.55 6.54 -9.46
C GLY A 343 -13.42 5.54 -10.21
N PHE A 344 -14.30 6.03 -11.11
CA PHE A 344 -15.15 5.18 -11.95
C PHE A 344 -14.36 4.46 -13.03
N THR A 345 -13.38 5.12 -13.64
CA THR A 345 -12.54 4.45 -14.67
C THR A 345 -11.66 3.38 -14.04
N LEU A 346 -11.08 3.66 -12.86
CA LEU A 346 -10.34 2.67 -12.09
C LEU A 346 -11.22 1.49 -11.68
N HIS A 347 -12.44 1.76 -11.19
CA HIS A 347 -13.43 0.72 -10.90
C HIS A 347 -13.62 -0.18 -12.11
N GLN A 348 -13.91 0.39 -13.28
CA GLN A 348 -14.15 -0.35 -14.52
C GLN A 348 -12.94 -1.21 -14.92
N LYS A 349 -11.71 -0.69 -14.81
CA LYS A 349 -10.49 -1.48 -15.07
C LYS A 349 -10.35 -2.68 -14.14
N LEU A 350 -10.66 -2.50 -12.85
CA LEU A 350 -10.64 -3.60 -11.87
C LEU A 350 -11.68 -4.66 -12.20
N VAL A 351 -12.85 -4.26 -12.69
CA VAL A 351 -13.88 -5.19 -13.19
C VAL A 351 -13.37 -5.99 -14.39
N GLU A 352 -12.86 -5.30 -15.40
CA GLU A 352 -12.39 -5.90 -16.65
C GLU A 352 -11.28 -6.93 -16.41
N ARG A 353 -10.36 -6.61 -15.48
CA ARG A 353 -9.23 -7.48 -15.12
C ARG A 353 -9.52 -8.46 -13.99
N SER A 354 -10.77 -8.54 -13.52
CA SER A 354 -11.19 -9.45 -12.45
C SER A 354 -10.43 -9.27 -11.12
N LEU A 355 -10.04 -8.04 -10.79
CA LEU A 355 -9.23 -7.69 -9.62
C LEU A 355 -10.14 -7.29 -8.43
N TYR A 356 -10.87 -8.26 -7.89
CA TYR A 356 -11.98 -7.99 -6.97
C TYR A 356 -11.59 -7.64 -5.52
N ALA A 357 -10.41 -8.05 -5.09
CA ALA A 357 -9.91 -7.83 -3.73
C ALA A 357 -9.24 -6.45 -3.60
N ASN A 358 -9.99 -5.36 -3.80
CA ASN A 358 -9.48 -3.99 -3.78
C ASN A 358 -10.51 -3.01 -3.17
N ALA A 359 -10.05 -2.01 -2.42
CA ALA A 359 -10.94 -0.94 -1.92
C ALA A 359 -11.48 -0.01 -3.03
N PHE A 360 -10.91 -0.04 -4.22
CA PHE A 360 -11.37 0.77 -5.36
C PHE A 360 -12.41 0.07 -6.23
N LEU A 361 -12.72 -1.19 -5.92
CA LEU A 361 -13.93 -1.82 -6.44
C LEU A 361 -15.12 -1.40 -5.58
N PHE A 362 -15.98 -0.53 -6.12
CA PHE A 362 -17.19 -0.09 -5.43
C PHE A 362 -18.16 -1.25 -5.25
N ASP A 363 -18.65 -1.39 -4.02
CA ASP A 363 -19.88 -2.12 -3.74
C ASP A 363 -21.10 -1.26 -4.16
N ALA A 364 -22.28 -1.85 -4.06
CA ALA A 364 -23.53 -1.21 -4.46
C ALA A 364 -23.72 0.15 -3.79
N ASP A 365 -23.62 0.22 -2.47
CA ASP A 365 -23.88 1.41 -1.68
C ASP A 365 -22.91 2.54 -2.04
N ARG A 366 -21.63 2.21 -2.21
CA ARG A 366 -20.60 3.19 -2.61
C ARG A 366 -20.81 3.68 -4.03
N LEU A 367 -21.12 2.78 -4.97
CA LEU A 367 -21.41 3.16 -6.36
C LEU A 367 -22.62 4.09 -6.42
N ALA A 368 -23.66 3.81 -5.63
CA ALA A 368 -24.84 4.66 -5.48
C ALA A 368 -24.50 6.07 -4.99
N ALA A 369 -23.78 6.13 -3.86
CA ALA A 369 -23.44 7.38 -3.20
C ALA A 369 -22.57 8.25 -4.11
N LEU A 370 -21.56 7.66 -4.74
CA LEU A 370 -20.67 8.38 -5.63
C LEU A 370 -21.37 8.80 -6.94
N ASN A 371 -22.22 7.95 -7.52
CA ASN A 371 -23.01 8.30 -8.70
C ASN A 371 -23.95 9.48 -8.42
N LYS A 372 -24.57 9.53 -7.24
CA LYS A 372 -25.40 10.68 -6.83
C LYS A 372 -24.60 11.99 -6.80
N LEU A 373 -23.36 11.95 -6.30
CA LEU A 373 -22.47 13.11 -6.30
C LEU A 373 -22.06 13.52 -7.73
N ALA A 374 -21.75 12.55 -8.58
CA ALA A 374 -21.40 12.77 -9.97
C ALA A 374 -22.56 13.39 -10.76
N ALA A 375 -23.76 12.83 -10.64
CA ALA A 375 -24.98 13.33 -11.27
C ALA A 375 -25.32 14.75 -10.80
N ALA A 376 -25.18 15.05 -9.51
CA ALA A 376 -25.38 16.40 -8.98
C ALA A 376 -24.40 17.45 -9.56
N ARG A 377 -23.28 17.00 -10.15
CA ARG A 377 -22.32 17.86 -10.87
C ARG A 377 -22.42 17.76 -12.39
N GLY A 378 -23.46 17.09 -12.91
CA GLY A 378 -23.71 16.98 -14.34
C GLY A 378 -22.96 15.87 -15.07
N PHE A 379 -22.32 14.93 -14.36
CA PHE A 379 -21.53 13.84 -14.96
C PHE A 379 -22.32 12.54 -15.20
N GLU A 380 -23.64 12.59 -15.20
CA GLU A 380 -24.48 11.39 -15.26
C GLU A 380 -24.27 10.58 -16.56
N ALA A 381 -24.16 11.29 -17.69
CA ALA A 381 -23.96 10.66 -19.00
C ALA A 381 -22.59 9.98 -19.09
N GLU A 382 -21.55 10.65 -18.58
CA GLU A 382 -20.18 10.17 -18.57
C GLU A 382 -20.01 8.97 -17.64
N VAL A 383 -20.62 8.99 -16.44
CA VAL A 383 -20.62 7.83 -15.56
C VAL A 383 -21.32 6.64 -16.22
N THR A 384 -22.48 6.86 -16.84
CA THR A 384 -23.20 5.79 -17.57
C THR A 384 -22.34 5.22 -18.70
N ALA A 385 -21.62 6.07 -19.43
CA ALA A 385 -20.71 5.62 -20.49
C ALA A 385 -19.53 4.81 -19.93
N ILE A 386 -18.91 5.24 -18.83
CA ILE A 386 -17.81 4.52 -18.17
C ILE A 386 -18.27 3.14 -17.68
N LEU A 387 -19.48 3.06 -17.12
CA LEU A 387 -20.08 1.81 -16.64
C LEU A 387 -20.67 0.93 -17.76
N GLY A 388 -20.26 1.13 -19.02
CA GLY A 388 -20.69 0.29 -20.15
C GLY A 388 -22.18 0.41 -20.49
N GLY A 389 -22.82 1.53 -20.17
CA GLY A 389 -24.23 1.80 -20.43
C GLY A 389 -25.18 1.43 -19.29
N PHE A 390 -24.68 0.89 -18.17
CA PHE A 390 -25.49 0.63 -16.99
C PHE A 390 -25.70 1.92 -16.18
N ARG A 391 -26.97 2.22 -15.85
CA ARG A 391 -27.26 3.28 -14.87
C ARG A 391 -27.12 2.71 -13.45
N ALA A 392 -26.43 3.43 -12.58
CA ALA A 392 -26.15 2.96 -11.22
C ALA A 392 -27.44 2.76 -10.39
N ASP A 393 -28.48 3.56 -10.60
CA ASP A 393 -29.80 3.40 -9.97
C ASP A 393 -30.49 2.08 -10.33
N THR A 394 -30.32 1.63 -11.57
CA THR A 394 -30.85 0.35 -12.05
C THR A 394 -30.12 -0.83 -11.40
N LEU A 395 -28.81 -0.72 -11.23
CA LEU A 395 -28.00 -1.73 -10.52
C LEU A 395 -28.43 -1.87 -9.05
N LEU A 396 -28.83 -0.77 -8.39
CA LEU A 396 -29.27 -0.78 -7.00
C LEU A 396 -30.64 -1.39 -6.78
N ALA A 397 -31.60 -1.08 -7.66
CA ALA A 397 -32.95 -1.64 -7.58
C ALA A 397 -32.92 -3.18 -7.69
N GLU A 398 -31.99 -3.74 -8.46
CA GLU A 398 -31.81 -5.18 -8.61
C GLU A 398 -31.14 -5.82 -7.37
N ILE A 399 -30.22 -5.12 -6.70
CA ILE A 399 -29.54 -5.61 -5.48
C ILE A 399 -30.47 -5.59 -4.27
N GLY A 400 -31.33 -4.56 -4.15
CA GLY A 400 -32.34 -4.47 -3.10
C GLY A 400 -33.44 -5.56 -3.17
N ALA A 401 -33.57 -6.24 -4.32
CA ALA A 401 -34.54 -7.31 -4.54
C ALA A 401 -34.03 -8.72 -4.16
N MET A 402 -32.77 -8.85 -3.72
CA MET A 402 -32.17 -10.12 -3.31
C MET A 402 -32.08 -10.25 -1.77
N PRO A 403 -32.16 -11.47 -1.20
CA PRO A 403 -31.89 -11.67 0.23
C PRO A 403 -30.43 -11.29 0.51
N LEU A 404 -30.28 -10.23 1.31
CA LEU A 404 -29.06 -9.44 1.44
C LEU A 404 -27.89 -10.25 2.04
N ALA A 405 -26.86 -10.49 1.23
CA ALA A 405 -25.47 -10.63 1.74
C ALA A 405 -24.92 -9.28 2.28
N SER A 406 -25.68 -8.19 2.11
CA SER A 406 -25.45 -6.86 2.68
C SER A 406 -26.18 -6.62 4.00
N VAL A 407 -26.60 -7.68 4.71
CA VAL A 407 -26.82 -7.56 6.17
C VAL A 407 -25.46 -7.25 6.78
N GLN A 408 -25.16 -5.96 6.88
CA GLN A 408 -24.10 -5.47 7.74
C GLN A 408 -24.40 -6.06 9.12
N ALA A 409 -23.55 -6.96 9.61
CA ALA A 409 -23.47 -7.13 11.05
C ALA A 409 -23.19 -5.74 11.60
N ARG A 410 -24.16 -5.14 12.31
CA ARG A 410 -24.00 -3.82 12.92
C ARG A 410 -22.67 -3.84 13.66
N PHE A 411 -21.82 -2.87 13.35
CA PHE A 411 -20.56 -2.73 14.05
C PHE A 411 -20.85 -2.68 15.56
N SER A 412 -20.25 -3.60 16.30
CA SER A 412 -20.32 -3.69 17.75
C SER A 412 -18.90 -3.75 18.26
N PHE A 413 -18.61 -2.99 19.32
CA PHE A 413 -17.34 -3.06 20.04
C PHE A 413 -17.13 -4.45 20.68
N ASP A 414 -18.21 -5.20 20.91
CA ASP A 414 -18.22 -6.51 21.58
C ASP A 414 -18.47 -7.68 20.62
N SER A 415 -18.01 -7.59 19.36
CA SER A 415 -18.18 -8.65 18.35
C SER A 415 -17.42 -9.92 18.76
N ALA A 416 -18.12 -11.04 18.99
CA ALA A 416 -17.52 -12.33 19.32
C ALA A 416 -16.59 -12.90 18.22
N ASP A 417 -16.71 -12.38 16.99
CA ASP A 417 -15.83 -12.68 15.84
C ASP A 417 -14.54 -11.82 15.79
N ASP A 418 -14.26 -10.99 16.80
CA ASP A 418 -13.00 -10.23 16.89
C ASP A 418 -11.92 -11.10 17.58
N PRO A 419 -10.91 -11.63 16.86
CA PRO A 419 -9.90 -12.49 17.47
C PRO A 419 -8.88 -11.62 18.21
N GLY A 420 -9.32 -11.06 19.34
CA GLY A 420 -8.51 -10.25 20.25
C GLY A 420 -7.62 -11.09 21.16
N ALA A 421 -6.56 -11.68 20.61
CA ALA A 421 -5.47 -12.25 21.43
C ALA A 421 -4.07 -12.21 20.79
N GLY A 422 -3.92 -11.79 19.53
CA GLY A 422 -2.63 -11.74 18.84
C GLY A 422 -2.20 -10.32 18.46
N ARG A 423 -0.92 -9.98 18.63
CA ARG A 423 -0.33 -8.67 18.25
C ARG A 423 -0.63 -8.25 16.80
N PHE A 424 -0.79 -9.22 15.91
CA PHE A 424 -1.01 -8.99 14.47
C PHE A 424 -2.47 -9.17 14.03
N SER A 425 -3.40 -9.50 14.94
CA SER A 425 -4.81 -9.68 14.57
C SER A 425 -5.55 -8.37 14.32
N ARG A 426 -4.92 -7.23 14.64
CA ARG A 426 -5.50 -5.88 14.58
C ARG A 426 -5.14 -5.09 13.32
N GLY A 427 -4.25 -5.63 12.49
CA GLY A 427 -3.68 -4.98 11.31
C GLY A 427 -2.15 -4.98 11.36
N LEU A 428 -1.52 -4.97 10.20
CA LEU A 428 -0.06 -4.88 10.07
C LEU A 428 0.45 -3.53 10.58
N VAL A 429 -0.20 -2.44 10.19
CA VAL A 429 0.16 -1.07 10.58
C VAL A 429 0.08 -0.92 12.10
N ASP A 430 -0.98 -1.47 12.72
CA ASP A 430 -1.15 -1.42 14.17
C ASP A 430 -0.04 -2.20 14.91
N ALA A 431 0.23 -3.42 14.44
CA ALA A 431 1.28 -4.25 15.01
C ALA A 431 2.66 -3.59 14.93
N MET A 432 2.92 -2.84 13.85
CA MET A 432 4.16 -2.09 13.66
C MET A 432 4.28 -0.90 14.62
N LEU A 433 3.17 -0.22 14.96
CA LEU A 433 3.14 0.82 15.99
C LEU A 433 3.41 0.28 17.40
N GLU A 434 3.15 -1.01 17.63
CA GLU A 434 3.40 -1.67 18.92
C GLU A 434 4.79 -2.30 19.02
N LEU A 435 5.61 -2.32 17.95
CA LEU A 435 6.99 -2.81 18.00
C LEU A 435 7.85 -1.89 18.89
N PRO A 436 8.50 -2.42 19.95
CA PRO A 436 9.51 -1.63 20.65
C PRO A 436 10.59 -1.28 19.65
N THR A 437 10.90 0.01 19.50
CA THR A 437 12.12 0.46 18.84
C THR A 437 13.28 -0.23 19.56
N GLU A 438 14.00 -1.14 18.90
CA GLU A 438 15.25 -1.70 19.43
C GLU A 438 16.33 -0.61 19.45
N SER A 439 16.18 0.34 20.36
CA SER A 439 17.13 1.41 20.62
C SER A 439 17.28 1.60 22.13
N ALA A 440 17.56 0.49 22.83
CA ALA A 440 18.21 0.55 24.13
C ALA A 440 19.19 -0.62 24.25
N PRO A 441 20.51 -0.38 24.48
CA PRO A 441 21.40 -1.47 24.79
C PRO A 441 20.93 -2.11 26.10
N ARG A 442 20.75 -3.44 26.09
CA ARG A 442 20.59 -4.22 27.33
C ARG A 442 21.75 -3.85 28.26
N LYS A 443 21.47 -3.11 29.33
CA LYS A 443 22.41 -2.97 30.44
C LYS A 443 22.64 -4.39 30.97
N LYS A 444 23.91 -4.80 30.97
CA LYS A 444 24.37 -6.01 31.65
C LYS A 444 24.14 -5.90 33.15
#